data_AF-A0A4S4GAR2-F1
#
_entry.id   AF-A0A4S4GAR2-F1
#
_cell.length_a   1.000
_cell.length_b   1.000
_cell.length_c   1.000
_cell.angle_alpha   90.00
_cell.angle_beta   90.00
_cell.angle_gamma   90.00
#
_symmetry.space_group_name_H-M   'P 1'
#
loop_
_entity.id
_entity.type
_entity.pdbx_description
1 polymer ?
#
loop_
_entity_poly.entity_id
_entity_poly.type
_entity_poly.pdbx_seq_one_letter_code
_entity_poly.pdbx_strand_id
1 'polypeptide(L)'
;MKKEIELWKGIVSCVLIMALMFCTPFEALAQTSSNRSNVLENGTQMVLRVNENFKADNKVDTGTINSIVETDVYSADGTRVLIKAGTPAFIEFSADPNGSWGKAGKICLTHATTKTIDNKRVSLRLSSCKNGGSKLGGVIVLSVLLFPLGLISGCMKGSMPKIQEGTTFNASVMQDVTVE
;
A
#
# COMPACT_ATOMS: atom_id res chain seq x y z
N MET A 1 -66.40 40.62 12.52
CA MET A 1 -66.15 39.93 11.24
C MET A 1 -64.73 40.07 10.71
N LYS A 2 -64.15 41.27 10.51
CA LYS A 2 -62.79 41.41 9.93
C LYS A 2 -61.65 40.75 10.75
N LYS A 3 -61.74 40.75 12.09
CA LYS A 3 -60.67 40.27 12.99
C LYS A 3 -60.52 38.74 13.02
N GLU A 4 -61.61 38.00 12.83
CA GLU A 4 -61.57 36.53 12.79
C GLU A 4 -61.01 36.00 11.47
N ILE A 5 -61.25 36.71 10.36
CA ILE A 5 -60.75 36.32 9.03
C ILE A 5 -59.22 36.43 8.96
N GLU A 6 -58.63 37.46 9.57
CA GLU A 6 -57.17 37.63 9.65
C GLU A 6 -56.52 36.55 10.54
N LEU A 7 -57.20 36.15 11.61
CA LEU A 7 -56.73 35.12 12.54
C LEU A 7 -56.79 33.73 11.89
N TRP A 8 -57.82 33.46 11.10
CA TRP A 8 -57.95 32.22 10.32
C TRP A 8 -56.93 32.13 9.18
N LYS A 9 -56.66 33.25 8.50
CA LYS A 9 -55.58 33.32 7.49
C LYS A 9 -54.20 33.06 8.08
N GLY A 10 -53.92 33.58 9.28
CA GLY A 10 -52.67 33.31 10.00
C GLY A 10 -52.52 31.82 10.34
N ILE A 11 -53.59 31.18 10.84
CA ILE A 11 -53.59 29.75 11.16
C ILE A 11 -53.39 28.89 9.90
N VAL A 12 -54.09 29.19 8.81
CA VAL A 12 -53.96 28.45 7.54
C VAL A 12 -52.55 28.60 6.96
N SER A 13 -51.95 29.80 7.05
CA SER A 13 -50.58 30.06 6.61
C SER A 13 -49.55 29.26 7.43
N CYS A 14 -49.68 29.22 8.76
CA CYS A 14 -48.79 28.45 9.62
C CYS A 14 -48.88 26.93 9.37
N VAL A 15 -50.09 26.42 9.10
CA VAL A 15 -50.28 25.00 8.76
C VAL A 15 -49.66 24.65 7.40
N LEU A 16 -49.75 25.56 6.42
CA LEU A 16 -49.10 25.40 5.10
C LEU A 16 -47.57 25.43 5.18
N ILE A 17 -47.00 26.33 5.99
CA ILE A 17 -45.54 26.42 6.19
C ILE A 17 -45.00 25.17 6.90
N MET A 18 -45.71 24.66 7.91
CA MET A 18 -45.36 23.41 8.60
C MET A 18 -45.45 22.19 7.68
N ALA A 19 -46.47 22.12 6.81
CA ALA A 19 -46.60 21.05 5.83
C ALA A 19 -45.48 21.06 4.77
N LEU A 20 -45.01 22.26 4.36
CA LEU A 20 -43.90 22.40 3.41
C LEU A 20 -42.53 22.05 4.04
N MET A 21 -42.34 22.25 5.34
CA MET A 21 -41.13 21.80 6.05
C MET A 21 -41.06 20.27 6.22
N PHE A 22 -42.22 19.60 6.39
CA PHE A 22 -42.30 18.13 6.42
C PHE A 22 -42.23 17.47 5.04
N CYS A 23 -42.34 18.24 3.96
CA CYS A 23 -42.20 17.78 2.56
C CYS A 23 -40.83 18.08 1.94
N THR A 24 -39.81 18.36 2.75
CA THR A 24 -38.43 18.33 2.25
C THR A 24 -37.99 16.88 2.12
N PRO A 25 -37.47 16.47 0.96
CA PRO A 25 -37.26 15.06 0.68
C PRO A 25 -36.14 14.53 1.57
N PHE A 26 -36.44 13.56 2.41
CA PHE A 26 -35.48 12.59 2.94
C PHE A 26 -34.97 11.67 1.81
N GLU A 27 -34.64 12.24 0.65
CA GLU A 27 -34.08 11.54 -0.51
C GLU A 27 -32.60 11.91 -0.71
N ALA A 28 -32.04 12.78 0.15
CA ALA A 28 -30.64 13.20 0.08
C ALA A 28 -29.63 12.16 0.61
N LEU A 29 -30.06 10.94 0.96
CA LEU A 29 -29.17 9.87 1.44
C LEU A 29 -29.04 8.67 0.48
N ALA A 30 -29.73 8.66 -0.66
CA ALA A 30 -29.71 7.51 -1.58
C ALA A 30 -28.76 7.68 -2.79
N GLN A 31 -28.06 8.80 -2.93
CA GLN A 31 -27.12 9.02 -4.04
C GLN A 31 -25.68 8.64 -3.66
N THR A 32 -25.39 7.34 -3.45
CA THR A 32 -23.99 6.86 -3.45
C THR A 32 -23.80 5.38 -3.79
N SER A 33 -24.75 4.75 -4.48
CA SER A 33 -24.61 3.32 -4.91
C SER A 33 -24.54 3.11 -6.43
N SER A 34 -24.32 4.16 -7.23
CA SER A 34 -24.05 3.96 -8.65
C SER A 34 -22.53 3.94 -8.86
N ASN A 35 -21.98 2.77 -9.22
CA ASN A 35 -20.61 2.53 -9.71
C ASN A 35 -19.50 2.15 -8.71
N ARG A 36 -19.81 1.73 -7.47
CA ARG A 36 -18.80 1.16 -6.54
C ARG A 36 -18.28 -0.22 -6.95
N SER A 37 -19.01 -0.94 -7.79
CA SER A 37 -18.63 -2.24 -8.37
C SER A 37 -17.40 -2.18 -9.28
N ASN A 38 -17.02 -0.96 -9.68
CA ASN A 38 -15.93 -0.69 -10.59
C ASN A 38 -14.80 0.10 -9.94
N VAL A 39 -14.91 0.42 -8.65
CA VAL A 39 -13.89 1.20 -7.93
C VAL A 39 -13.06 0.27 -7.07
N LEU A 40 -11.74 0.35 -7.25
CA LEU A 40 -10.76 -0.17 -6.30
C LEU A 40 -10.46 0.93 -5.29
N GLU A 41 -10.86 0.74 -4.04
CA GLU A 41 -10.75 1.76 -3.00
C GLU A 41 -9.31 1.93 -2.51
N ASN A 42 -8.91 3.16 -2.23
CA ASN A 42 -7.70 3.49 -1.51
C ASN A 42 -7.62 2.72 -0.17
N GLY A 43 -6.45 2.20 0.15
CA GLY A 43 -6.25 1.41 1.36
C GLY A 43 -6.65 -0.06 1.23
N THR A 44 -7.27 -0.47 0.10
CA THR A 44 -7.53 -1.90 -0.19
C THR A 44 -6.23 -2.68 -0.08
N GLN A 45 -6.22 -3.69 0.78
CA GLN A 45 -5.04 -4.51 1.04
C GLN A 45 -4.95 -5.63 0.01
N MET A 46 -3.73 -5.91 -0.45
CA MET A 46 -3.43 -7.07 -1.26
C MET A 46 -2.07 -7.65 -0.91
N VAL A 47 -1.90 -8.94 -1.15
CA VAL A 47 -0.66 -9.65 -0.88
C VAL A 47 0.09 -9.83 -2.19
N LEU A 48 1.35 -9.41 -2.21
CA LEU A 48 2.27 -9.58 -3.33
C LEU A 48 3.24 -10.72 -3.00
N ARG A 49 3.37 -11.70 -3.90
CA ARG A 49 4.34 -12.79 -3.79
C ARG A 49 5.49 -12.59 -4.75
N VAL A 50 6.72 -12.68 -4.27
CA VAL A 50 7.91 -12.62 -5.10
C VAL A 50 8.03 -13.87 -5.97
N ASN A 51 8.24 -13.68 -7.27
CA ASN A 51 8.25 -14.76 -8.27
C ASN A 51 9.63 -15.41 -8.47
N GLU A 52 10.70 -14.81 -7.94
CA GLU A 52 12.07 -15.31 -8.14
C GLU A 52 12.97 -15.00 -6.95
N ASN A 53 14.05 -15.77 -6.81
CA ASN A 53 15.06 -15.49 -5.79
C ASN A 53 15.80 -14.18 -6.11
N PHE A 54 15.55 -13.15 -5.31
CA PHE A 54 16.19 -11.85 -5.44
C PHE A 54 17.39 -11.72 -4.50
N LYS A 55 18.54 -11.31 -5.06
CA LYS A 55 19.74 -10.99 -4.30
C LYS A 55 20.11 -9.53 -4.58
N ALA A 56 20.11 -8.71 -3.54
CA ALA A 56 20.47 -7.30 -3.70
C ALA A 56 21.96 -7.15 -4.09
N ASP A 57 22.22 -6.26 -5.05
CA ASP A 57 23.56 -5.88 -5.49
C ASP A 57 24.03 -4.65 -4.70
N ASN A 58 25.32 -4.59 -4.38
CA ASN A 58 25.95 -3.45 -3.73
C ASN A 58 26.15 -2.24 -4.63
N LYS A 59 26.00 -2.39 -5.95
CA LYS A 59 26.20 -1.31 -6.93
C LYS A 59 24.90 -0.63 -7.35
N VAL A 60 23.76 -1.11 -6.87
CA VAL A 60 22.44 -0.68 -7.31
C VAL A 60 21.71 -0.11 -6.12
N ASP A 61 21.50 1.20 -6.12
CA ASP A 61 20.85 1.92 -5.01
C ASP A 61 19.33 1.80 -5.06
N THR A 62 18.75 1.61 -6.26
CA THR A 62 17.30 1.42 -6.45
C THR A 62 17.00 0.45 -7.58
N GLY A 63 15.85 -0.20 -7.53
CA GLY A 63 15.40 -1.08 -8.61
C GLY A 63 14.04 -1.70 -8.34
N THR A 64 13.69 -2.73 -9.10
CA THR A 64 12.41 -3.45 -8.97
C THR A 64 12.64 -4.95 -8.75
N ILE A 65 11.70 -5.58 -8.03
CA ILE A 65 11.61 -7.02 -7.82
C ILE A 65 10.31 -7.50 -8.47
N ASN A 66 10.41 -8.53 -9.30
CA ASN A 66 9.25 -9.14 -9.95
C ASN A 66 8.42 -9.91 -8.92
N SER A 67 7.13 -9.58 -8.86
CA SER A 67 6.16 -10.21 -8.00
C SER A 67 4.85 -10.47 -8.74
N ILE A 68 3.95 -11.18 -8.09
CA ILE A 68 2.59 -11.43 -8.56
C ILE A 68 1.61 -11.11 -7.44
N VAL A 69 0.40 -10.74 -7.83
CA VAL A 69 -0.72 -10.61 -6.89
C VAL A 69 -1.13 -12.02 -6.45
N GLU A 70 -1.16 -12.27 -5.15
CA GLU A 70 -1.42 -13.59 -4.57
C GLU A 70 -2.89 -14.01 -4.72
N THR A 71 -3.80 -13.09 -4.39
CA THR A 71 -5.24 -13.34 -4.28
C THR A 71 -6.01 -12.34 -5.11
N ASP A 72 -7.19 -12.73 -5.58
CA ASP A 72 -8.12 -11.82 -6.24
C ASP A 72 -8.42 -10.61 -5.34
N VAL A 73 -8.38 -9.42 -5.93
CA VAL A 73 -8.71 -8.15 -5.27
C VAL A 73 -10.03 -7.65 -5.83
N TYR A 74 -10.97 -7.38 -4.93
CA TYR A 74 -12.35 -7.05 -5.24
C TYR A 74 -12.57 -5.53 -5.28
N SER A 75 -13.67 -5.14 -5.90
CA SER A 75 -14.23 -3.79 -5.86
C SER A 75 -14.60 -3.36 -4.44
N ALA A 76 -14.81 -2.06 -4.25
CA ALA A 76 -15.20 -1.47 -2.97
C ALA A 76 -16.50 -2.06 -2.40
N ASP A 77 -17.39 -2.57 -3.26
CA ASP A 77 -18.62 -3.26 -2.85
C ASP A 77 -18.48 -4.79 -2.73
N GLY A 78 -17.30 -5.35 -3.04
CA GLY A 78 -17.00 -6.77 -2.97
C GLY A 78 -17.60 -7.64 -4.09
N THR A 79 -18.25 -7.05 -5.09
CA THR A 79 -19.02 -7.81 -6.09
C THR A 79 -18.20 -8.27 -7.30
N ARG A 80 -17.16 -7.52 -7.68
CA ARG A 80 -16.38 -7.77 -8.91
C ARG A 80 -14.89 -7.89 -8.58
N VAL A 81 -14.21 -8.85 -9.20
CA VAL A 81 -12.73 -8.92 -9.16
C VAL A 81 -12.16 -7.87 -10.11
N LEU A 82 -11.38 -6.93 -9.58
CA LEU A 82 -10.75 -5.83 -10.33
C LEU A 82 -9.27 -6.09 -10.64
N ILE A 83 -8.61 -6.91 -9.82
CA ILE A 83 -7.25 -7.41 -10.06
C ILE A 83 -7.29 -8.91 -9.79
N LYS A 84 -6.90 -9.71 -10.78
CA LYS A 84 -6.87 -11.18 -10.64
C LYS A 84 -5.61 -11.65 -9.93
N ALA A 85 -5.71 -12.75 -9.20
CA ALA A 85 -4.56 -13.52 -8.74
C ALA A 85 -3.65 -13.89 -9.93
N GLY A 86 -2.34 -13.87 -9.69
CA GLY A 86 -1.32 -14.07 -10.71
C GLY A 86 -0.99 -12.84 -11.56
N THR A 87 -1.68 -11.71 -11.38
CA THR A 87 -1.36 -10.47 -12.12
C THR A 87 0.07 -10.01 -11.79
N PRO A 88 0.92 -9.72 -12.80
CA PRO A 88 2.27 -9.24 -12.55
C PRO A 88 2.29 -7.93 -11.76
N ALA A 89 3.14 -7.89 -10.74
CA ALA A 89 3.42 -6.73 -9.92
C ALA A 89 4.95 -6.48 -9.83
N PHE A 90 5.32 -5.25 -9.54
CA PHE A 90 6.73 -4.85 -9.45
C PHE A 90 6.92 -4.08 -8.15
N ILE A 91 7.73 -4.63 -7.25
CA ILE A 91 8.06 -3.98 -5.97
C ILE A 91 9.32 -3.16 -6.15
N GLU A 92 9.24 -1.86 -5.87
CA GLU A 92 10.37 -0.96 -5.88
C GLU A 92 11.16 -1.07 -4.57
N PHE A 93 12.48 -1.15 -4.69
CA PHE A 93 13.38 -1.19 -3.56
C PHE A 93 14.40 -0.04 -3.62
N SER A 94 14.82 0.41 -2.44
CA SER A 94 16.06 1.15 -2.22
C SER A 94 17.05 0.28 -1.44
N ALA A 95 18.34 0.46 -1.69
CA ALA A 95 19.41 -0.34 -1.09
C ALA A 95 20.45 0.56 -0.42
N ASP A 96 20.82 0.18 0.80
CA ASP A 96 22.02 0.65 1.47
C ASP A 96 23.12 -0.41 1.29
N PRO A 97 24.27 -0.08 0.69
CA PRO A 97 25.31 -1.06 0.41
C PRO A 97 25.94 -1.61 1.69
N ASN A 98 26.43 -2.85 1.60
CA ASN A 98 27.28 -3.42 2.64
C ASN A 98 28.62 -2.67 2.72
N GLY A 99 29.28 -2.81 3.87
CA GLY A 99 30.51 -2.06 4.13
C GLY A 99 31.62 -2.91 4.73
N SER A 100 32.78 -2.27 4.83
CA SER A 100 33.92 -2.71 5.63
C SER A 100 33.56 -2.89 7.10
N TRP A 101 34.44 -3.52 7.87
CA TRP A 101 34.21 -3.85 9.28
C TRP A 101 32.96 -4.72 9.52
N GLY A 102 32.57 -5.53 8.54
CA GLY A 102 31.44 -6.45 8.67
C GLY A 102 30.06 -5.77 8.64
N LYS A 103 29.96 -4.50 8.24
CA LYS A 103 28.69 -3.78 8.12
C LYS A 103 27.77 -4.46 7.10
N ALA A 104 26.58 -4.87 7.55
CA ALA A 104 25.56 -5.44 6.69
C ALA A 104 24.96 -4.37 5.77
N GLY A 105 24.60 -4.78 4.55
CA GLY A 105 23.75 -3.96 3.69
C GLY A 105 22.28 -4.11 4.07
N LYS A 106 21.42 -3.25 3.51
CA LYS A 106 20.00 -3.22 3.78
C LYS A 106 19.24 -2.92 2.50
N ILE A 107 18.03 -3.43 2.37
CA ILE A 107 17.08 -2.97 1.35
C ILE A 107 15.78 -2.58 2.01
N CYS A 108 15.10 -1.58 1.47
CA CYS A 108 13.78 -1.16 1.89
C CYS A 108 12.84 -1.14 0.68
N LEU A 109 11.69 -1.75 0.85
CA LEU A 109 10.62 -1.86 -0.11
C LEU A 109 9.54 -0.85 0.30
N THR A 110 9.18 0.07 -0.59
CA THR A 110 8.30 1.21 -0.24
C THR A 110 7.09 1.36 -1.17
N HIS A 111 7.28 1.06 -2.44
CA HIS A 111 6.25 1.17 -3.44
C HIS A 111 6.17 -0.12 -4.24
N ALA A 112 4.99 -0.40 -4.76
CA ALA A 112 4.83 -1.43 -5.77
C ALA A 112 3.82 -0.96 -6.81
N THR A 113 3.84 -1.57 -7.98
CA THR A 113 2.84 -1.28 -9.01
C THR A 113 2.31 -2.57 -9.61
N THR A 114 1.02 -2.57 -9.91
CA THR A 114 0.33 -3.67 -10.58
C THR A 114 -0.65 -3.10 -11.62
N LYS A 115 -1.40 -3.97 -12.28
CA LYS A 115 -2.44 -3.58 -13.23
C LYS A 115 -3.79 -4.19 -12.87
N THR A 116 -4.86 -3.50 -13.22
CA THR A 116 -6.22 -4.03 -13.19
C THR A 116 -6.51 -4.88 -14.42
N ILE A 117 -7.69 -5.52 -14.43
CA ILE A 117 -8.19 -6.34 -15.56
C ILE A 117 -8.28 -5.56 -16.89
N ASP A 118 -8.45 -4.24 -16.84
CA ASP A 118 -8.49 -3.33 -18.00
C ASP A 118 -7.11 -2.69 -18.29
N ASN A 119 -6.03 -3.23 -17.71
CA ASN A 119 -4.64 -2.74 -17.84
C ASN A 119 -4.36 -1.34 -17.27
N LYS A 120 -5.25 -0.75 -16.47
CA LYS A 120 -4.95 0.49 -15.74
C LYS A 120 -3.90 0.21 -14.66
N ARG A 121 -2.94 1.13 -14.52
CA ARG A 121 -1.84 1.02 -13.54
C ARG A 121 -2.37 1.37 -12.15
N VAL A 122 -2.08 0.51 -11.17
CA VAL A 122 -2.40 0.73 -9.76
C VAL A 122 -1.11 0.91 -8.99
N SER A 123 -1.01 2.03 -8.28
CA SER A 123 0.10 2.30 -7.36
C SER A 123 -0.23 1.75 -5.98
N LEU A 124 0.70 0.98 -5.44
CA LEU A 124 0.61 0.32 -4.15
C LEU A 124 1.70 0.87 -3.24
N ARG A 125 1.36 0.98 -1.96
CA ARG A 125 2.28 1.34 -0.90
C ARG A 125 2.54 0.12 -0.04
N LEU A 126 3.80 -0.10 0.30
CA LEU A 126 4.18 -1.07 1.32
C LEU A 126 5.36 -0.53 2.12
N SER A 127 5.72 -1.20 3.20
CA SER A 127 6.88 -0.81 4.00
C SER A 127 7.50 -2.05 4.61
N SER A 128 8.63 -2.47 4.05
CA SER A 128 9.38 -3.59 4.58
C SER A 128 10.86 -3.41 4.30
N CYS A 129 11.70 -3.51 5.34
CA CYS A 129 13.14 -3.45 5.17
C CYS A 129 13.78 -4.77 5.60
N LYS A 130 14.76 -5.23 4.82
CA LYS A 130 15.53 -6.45 5.11
C LYS A 130 17.00 -6.13 5.21
N ASN A 131 17.62 -6.58 6.29
CA ASN A 131 19.07 -6.50 6.48
C ASN A 131 19.75 -7.76 5.93
N GLY A 132 20.96 -7.60 5.40
CA GLY A 132 21.86 -8.70 5.13
C GLY A 132 22.57 -9.20 6.40
N GLY A 133 23.47 -10.16 6.24
CA GLY A 133 24.25 -10.71 7.33
C GLY A 133 25.38 -9.78 7.75
N SER A 134 25.44 -9.46 9.05
CA SER A 134 26.53 -8.71 9.69
C SER A 134 27.66 -9.65 10.10
N LYS A 135 28.91 -9.17 9.97
CA LYS A 135 30.11 -9.84 10.49
C LYS A 135 30.78 -9.05 11.62
N LEU A 136 30.11 -8.03 12.16
CA LEU A 136 30.64 -7.13 13.18
C LEU A 136 31.20 -7.90 14.39
N GLY A 137 30.50 -8.91 14.89
CA GLY A 137 30.97 -9.71 16.03
C GLY A 137 32.31 -10.41 15.76
N GLY A 138 32.46 -11.01 14.57
CA GLY A 138 33.72 -11.66 14.19
C GLY A 138 34.87 -10.67 14.02
N VAL A 139 34.57 -9.48 13.48
CA VAL A 139 35.56 -8.40 13.34
C VAL A 139 36.05 -7.92 14.71
N ILE A 140 35.14 -7.70 15.66
CA ILE A 140 35.49 -7.29 17.03
C ILE A 140 36.39 -8.33 17.69
N VAL A 141 35.98 -9.60 17.68
CA VAL A 141 36.76 -10.70 18.30
C VAL A 141 38.16 -10.81 17.68
N LEU A 142 38.27 -10.76 16.35
CA LEU A 142 39.55 -10.86 15.66
C LEU A 142 40.47 -9.67 15.98
N SER A 143 39.91 -8.45 16.04
CA SER A 143 40.67 -7.23 16.35
C SER A 143 41.24 -7.23 17.76
N VAL A 144 40.51 -7.75 18.75
CA VAL A 144 40.94 -7.78 20.16
C VAL A 144 41.96 -8.88 20.40
N LEU A 145 41.74 -10.08 19.87
CA LEU A 145 42.60 -11.24 20.13
C LEU A 145 43.93 -11.22 19.37
N LEU A 146 43.95 -10.66 18.17
CA LEU A 146 45.11 -10.74 17.27
C LEU A 146 45.75 -9.38 16.99
N PHE A 147 45.61 -8.39 17.87
CA PHE A 147 46.22 -7.08 17.66
C PHE A 147 47.76 -7.17 17.53
N PRO A 148 48.39 -6.56 16.52
CA PRO A 148 47.83 -5.66 15.51
C PRO A 148 47.31 -6.33 14.22
N LEU A 149 47.60 -7.62 13.99
CA LEU A 149 47.14 -8.37 12.80
C LEU A 149 45.61 -8.38 12.65
N GLY A 150 44.90 -8.33 13.77
CA GLY A 150 43.44 -8.24 13.85
C GLY A 150 42.87 -6.97 13.21
N LEU A 151 43.66 -5.92 12.94
CA LEU A 151 43.22 -4.74 12.20
C LEU A 151 42.89 -5.05 10.72
N ILE A 152 43.45 -6.12 10.16
CA ILE A 152 43.11 -6.61 8.80
C ILE A 152 41.63 -7.03 8.71
N SER A 153 40.97 -7.31 9.86
CA SER A 153 39.52 -7.54 9.91
C SER A 153 38.68 -6.39 9.35
N GLY A 154 39.22 -5.16 9.28
CA GLY A 154 38.56 -4.03 8.64
C GLY A 154 38.19 -4.29 7.17
N CYS A 155 38.93 -5.16 6.46
CA CYS A 155 38.62 -5.55 5.08
C CYS A 155 37.46 -6.55 4.97
N MET A 156 37.00 -7.15 6.07
CA MET A 156 35.87 -8.09 6.05
C MET A 156 34.57 -7.34 5.74
N LYS A 157 33.88 -7.73 4.68
CA LYS A 157 32.58 -7.15 4.32
C LYS A 157 31.42 -7.92 4.91
N GLY A 158 30.36 -7.20 5.28
CA GLY A 158 29.05 -7.80 5.53
C GLY A 158 28.44 -8.35 4.23
N SER A 159 27.20 -8.83 4.28
CA SER A 159 26.48 -9.31 3.10
C SER A 159 25.26 -8.45 2.79
N MET A 160 24.81 -8.48 1.54
CA MET A 160 23.54 -7.91 1.10
C MET A 160 22.38 -8.86 1.43
N PRO A 161 21.17 -8.33 1.69
CA PRO A 161 19.98 -9.14 1.90
C PRO A 161 19.61 -9.97 0.67
N LYS A 162 18.95 -11.10 0.93
CA LYS A 162 18.33 -11.96 -0.07
C LYS A 162 16.84 -12.08 0.25
N ILE A 163 16.00 -12.03 -0.77
CA ILE A 163 14.57 -12.30 -0.68
C ILE A 163 14.34 -13.59 -1.47
N GLN A 164 13.75 -14.59 -0.80
CA GLN A 164 13.49 -15.87 -1.42
C GLN A 164 12.22 -15.78 -2.26
N GLU A 165 12.17 -16.57 -3.33
CA GLU A 165 10.94 -16.84 -4.06
C GLU A 165 9.84 -17.29 -3.09
N GLY A 166 8.60 -16.87 -3.36
CA GLY A 166 7.45 -17.16 -2.49
C GLY A 166 7.32 -16.24 -1.29
N THR A 167 8.29 -15.35 -1.02
CA THR A 167 8.15 -14.34 0.05
C THR A 167 6.97 -13.42 -0.26
N THR A 168 6.10 -13.20 0.72
CA THR A 168 4.91 -12.35 0.58
C THR A 168 5.09 -10.99 1.27
N PHE A 169 4.49 -9.96 0.67
CA PHE A 169 4.44 -8.60 1.21
C PHE A 169 3.02 -8.06 1.12
N ASN A 170 2.53 -7.48 2.22
CA ASN A 170 1.26 -6.78 2.20
C ASN A 170 1.47 -5.38 1.63
N ALA A 171 0.62 -5.02 0.67
CA ALA A 171 0.61 -3.71 0.05
C ALA A 171 -0.81 -3.14 0.05
N SER A 172 -0.92 -1.83 0.15
CA SER A 172 -2.18 -1.11 0.14
C SER A 172 -2.29 -0.24 -1.10
N VAL A 173 -3.45 -0.21 -1.74
CA VAL A 173 -3.74 0.74 -2.82
C VAL A 173 -3.57 2.17 -2.31
N MET A 174 -2.96 3.06 -3.11
CA MET A 174 -2.67 4.44 -2.69
C MET A 174 -3.76 5.46 -3.04
N GLN A 175 -4.63 5.12 -3.99
CA GLN A 175 -5.63 6.02 -4.54
C GLN A 175 -6.79 5.22 -5.10
N ASP A 176 -7.97 5.83 -5.16
CA ASP A 176 -9.12 5.20 -5.81
C ASP A 176 -8.84 5.03 -7.30
N VAL A 177 -9.15 3.85 -7.84
CA VAL A 177 -9.01 3.54 -9.27
C VAL A 177 -10.32 3.01 -9.80
N THR A 178 -10.91 3.72 -10.75
CA THR A 178 -12.11 3.27 -11.47
C THR A 178 -11.71 2.42 -12.67
N VAL A 179 -12.22 1.19 -12.70
CA VAL A 179 -12.05 0.16 -13.72
C VAL A 179 -13.29 0.13 -14.62
N GLU A 180 -13.11 -0.07 -15.91
CA GLU A 180 -14.24 -0.21 -16.86
C GLU A 180 -14.55 -1.70 -17.15
#